data_AF-A0A9W4S3G6-F1
#
_entry.id   AF-A0A9W4S3G6-F1
#
_cell.length_a   1.000
_cell.length_b   1.000
_cell.length_c   1.000
_cell.angle_alpha   90.00
_cell.angle_beta   90.00
_cell.angle_gamma   90.00
#
_symmetry.space_group_name_H-M   'P 1'
#
loop_
_entity.id
_entity.type
_entity.pdbx_description
1 polymer ?
#
loop_
_entity_poly.entity_id
_entity_poly.type
_entity_poly.pdbx_seq_one_letter_code
_entity_poly.pdbx_strand_id
1 'polypeptide(L)' 'MNLLLVKFTDRAVEEVTIAAAGSWSSGAEVMNLLLDRRGEGVKVTEEVVRAAARNKSFGAEVMKLLLNRFSHYIKTK' A
#
# COMPACT_ATOMS: atom_id res chain seq x y z
N MET A 1 6.20 20.08 -18.20
CA MET A 1 7.13 19.03 -18.67
C MET A 1 7.59 18.19 -17.47
N ASN A 2 7.03 16.98 -17.31
CA ASN A 2 7.71 15.73 -16.88
C ASN A 2 6.69 14.62 -16.58
N LEU A 3 5.89 14.22 -17.59
CA LEU A 3 4.99 13.06 -17.46
C LEU A 3 5.75 11.74 -17.30
N LEU A 4 6.96 11.62 -17.85
CA LEU A 4 7.78 10.40 -17.74
C LEU A 4 8.31 10.18 -16.32
N LEU A 5 8.75 11.25 -15.63
CA LEU A 5 9.37 11.15 -14.32
C LEU A 5 8.34 10.77 -13.23
N VAL A 6 7.11 11.30 -13.36
CA VAL A 6 5.98 11.01 -12.47
C VAL A 6 5.44 9.58 -12.70
N LYS A 7 5.30 9.13 -13.96
CA LYS A 7 4.82 7.78 -14.25
C LYS A 7 5.78 6.66 -13.82
N PHE A 8 7.09 6.91 -13.88
CA PHE A 8 8.09 5.94 -13.43
C PHE A 8 8.12 5.80 -11.91
N THR A 9 7.88 6.91 -11.20
CA THR A 9 7.78 6.91 -9.74
C THR A 9 6.50 6.22 -9.26
N ASP A 10 5.38 6.39 -9.97
CA ASP A 10 4.12 5.70 -9.64
C ASP A 10 4.23 4.17 -9.77
N ARG A 11 4.84 3.68 -10.86
CA ARG A 11 5.01 2.22 -11.09
C ARG A 11 5.94 1.58 -10.06
N ALA A 12 7.06 2.23 -9.77
CA ALA A 12 8.01 1.72 -8.76
C ALA A 12 7.39 1.72 -7.36
N VAL A 13 6.54 2.70 -7.03
CA VAL A 13 5.80 2.71 -5.76
C VAL A 13 4.83 1.54 -5.69
N GLU A 14 4.09 1.26 -6.77
CA GLU A 14 3.14 0.15 -6.81
C GLU A 14 3.82 -1.20 -6.56
N GLU A 15 4.92 -1.50 -7.25
CA GLU A 15 5.64 -2.77 -7.09
C GLU A 15 6.16 -2.97 -5.66
N VAL A 16 6.75 -1.94 -5.07
CA VAL A 16 7.25 -2.00 -3.68
C VAL A 16 6.07 -2.13 -2.70
N THR A 17 4.94 -1.49 -2.98
CA THR A 17 3.74 -1.57 -2.14
C THR A 17 3.15 -2.99 -2.14
N ILE A 18 3.10 -3.65 -3.31
CA ILE A 18 2.66 -5.05 -3.43
C ILE A 18 3.61 -5.98 -2.66
N ALA A 19 4.92 -5.80 -2.84
CA ALA A 19 5.93 -6.61 -2.16
C ALA A 19 5.87 -6.45 -0.63
N ALA A 20 5.71 -5.21 -0.14
CA ALA A 20 5.54 -4.92 1.27
C ALA A 20 4.28 -5.60 1.84
N ALA A 21 3.16 -5.51 1.13
CA ALA A 21 1.91 -6.13 1.55
C ALA A 21 1.99 -7.66 1.69
N GLY A 22 2.75 -8.31 0.81
CA GLY A 22 2.99 -9.76 0.84
C GLY A 22 4.11 -10.23 1.78
N SER A 23 4.83 -9.33 2.45
CA SER A 23 6.04 -9.68 3.22
C SER A 23 5.73 -10.26 4.60
N TRP A 24 6.55 -11.23 5.02
CA TRP A 24 6.37 -12.01 6.25
C TRP A 24 6.84 -11.36 7.55
N SER A 25 7.49 -10.21 7.58
CA SER A 25 7.88 -9.64 8.88
C SER A 25 7.97 -8.13 8.85
N SER A 26 8.69 -7.58 7.87
CA SER A 26 8.89 -6.13 7.71
C SER A 26 7.83 -5.46 6.85
N GLY A 27 6.82 -6.21 6.39
CA GLY A 27 5.84 -5.74 5.42
C GLY A 27 5.01 -4.56 5.94
N ALA A 28 4.59 -4.64 7.21
CA ALA A 28 3.80 -3.60 7.84
C ALA A 28 4.62 -2.31 8.07
N GLU A 29 5.87 -2.40 8.52
CA GLU A 29 6.74 -1.23 8.72
C GLU A 29 7.07 -0.54 7.40
N VAL A 30 7.40 -1.32 6.36
CA VAL A 30 7.65 -0.78 5.02
C VAL A 30 6.38 -0.12 4.48
N MET A 31 5.23 -0.75 4.66
CA MET A 31 3.94 -0.19 4.25
C MET A 31 3.64 1.13 4.96
N ASN A 32 3.86 1.19 6.27
CA ASN A 32 3.65 2.41 7.04
C ASN A 32 4.59 3.54 6.58
N LEU A 33 5.87 3.24 6.33
CA LEU A 33 6.84 4.21 5.84
C LEU A 33 6.49 4.75 4.44
N LEU A 34 6.00 3.88 3.54
CA LEU A 34 5.53 4.27 2.21
C LEU A 34 4.35 5.24 2.35
N LEU A 35 3.35 4.88 3.15
CA LEU A 35 2.16 5.70 3.38
C LEU A 35 2.51 7.04 4.03
N ASP A 36 3.48 7.09 4.95
CA ASP A 36 3.93 8.34 5.60
C ASP A 36 4.70 9.26 4.65
N ARG A 37 5.57 8.70 3.79
CA ARG A 37 6.40 9.52 2.89
C ARG A 37 5.72 9.93 1.59
N ARG A 38 4.77 9.13 1.11
CA ARG A 38 4.11 9.36 -0.18
C ARG A 38 2.63 9.73 -0.03
N GLY A 39 2.00 9.46 1.12
CA GLY A 39 0.61 9.82 1.39
C GLY A 39 -0.32 9.34 0.29
N GLU A 40 -1.05 10.28 -0.31
CA GLU A 40 -1.97 10.06 -1.44
C GLU A 40 -1.27 9.58 -2.72
N GLY A 41 0.06 9.69 -2.81
CA GLY A 41 0.87 9.12 -3.88
C GLY A 41 1.01 7.59 -3.79
N VAL A 42 0.63 6.96 -2.68
CA VAL A 42 0.48 5.50 -2.60
C VAL A 42 -0.95 5.14 -2.98
N LYS A 43 -1.13 4.61 -4.18
CA LYS A 43 -2.42 4.03 -4.58
C LYS A 43 -2.54 2.63 -4.00
N VAL A 44 -3.60 2.40 -3.23
CA VAL A 44 -3.98 1.04 -2.82
C VAL A 44 -4.78 0.43 -3.95
N THR A 45 -4.10 -0.39 -4.74
CA THR A 45 -4.71 -1.11 -5.86
C THR A 45 -5.24 -2.47 -5.41
N GLU A 46 -6.06 -3.09 -6.25
CA GLU A 46 -6.60 -4.43 -5.97
C GLU A 46 -5.48 -5.46 -5.68
N GLU A 47 -4.36 -5.37 -6.39
CA GLU A 47 -3.23 -6.27 -6.21
C GLU A 47 -2.55 -6.09 -4.84
N VAL A 48 -2.45 -4.85 -4.34
CA VAL A 48 -1.96 -4.59 -2.97
C VAL A 48 -2.87 -5.25 -1.93
N VAL A 49 -4.19 -5.14 -2.11
CA VAL A 49 -5.18 -5.75 -1.22
C VAL A 49 -5.09 -7.28 -1.29
N ARG A 50 -5.01 -7.87 -2.50
CA ARG A 50 -4.84 -9.32 -2.66
C ARG A 50 -3.56 -9.84 -2.02
N ALA A 51 -2.44 -9.12 -2.17
CA ALA A 51 -1.17 -9.47 -1.55
C ALA A 51 -1.27 -9.49 -0.03
N ALA A 52 -1.85 -8.45 0.57
CA ALA A 52 -2.09 -8.40 2.01
C ALA A 52 -3.04 -9.53 2.48
N ALA A 53 -4.13 -9.80 1.75
CA ALA A 53 -5.10 -10.84 2.11
C ALA A 53 -4.50 -12.25 2.07
N ARG A 54 -3.54 -12.49 1.16
CA ARG A 54 -2.84 -13.78 1.04
C ARG A 54 -1.71 -13.95 2.06
N ASN A 55 -1.29 -12.88 2.72
CA ASN A 55 -0.24 -12.90 3.74
C ASN A 55 -0.80 -13.45 5.06
N LYS A 56 -0.66 -14.77 5.27
CA LYS A 56 -1.21 -15.46 6.45
C LYS A 56 -0.59 -15.04 7.78
N SER A 57 0.64 -14.53 7.74
CA SER A 57 1.40 -14.22 8.96
C SER A 57 1.13 -12.81 9.45
N PHE A 58 1.07 -11.81 8.55
CA PHE A 58 0.97 -10.39 8.89
C PHE A 58 -0.03 -9.60 8.03
N GLY A 59 -0.84 -10.30 7.24
CA GLY A 59 -1.80 -9.68 6.33
C GLY A 59 -2.88 -8.87 7.05
N ALA A 60 -3.26 -9.29 8.26
CA ALA A 60 -4.25 -8.57 9.07
C ALA A 60 -3.74 -7.19 9.52
N GLU A 61 -2.48 -7.10 9.93
CA GLU A 61 -1.81 -5.86 10.31
C GLU A 61 -1.67 -4.92 9.12
N VAL A 62 -1.25 -5.44 7.97
CA VAL A 62 -1.19 -4.67 6.71
C VAL A 62 -2.58 -4.18 6.33
N MET A 63 -3.62 -5.03 6.38
CA MET A 63 -5.00 -4.64 6.11
C MET A 63 -5.49 -3.54 7.06
N LYS A 64 -5.14 -3.62 8.34
CA LYS A 64 -5.47 -2.58 9.32
C LYS A 64 -4.82 -1.24 8.97
N LEU A 65 -3.55 -1.23 8.54
CA LEU A 65 -2.87 -0.01 8.07
C LEU A 65 -3.57 0.60 6.84
N LEU A 66 -3.93 -0.24 5.88
CA LEU A 66 -4.68 0.16 4.69
C LEU A 66 -6.04 0.77 5.06
N LEU A 67 -6.84 0.08 5.87
CA LEU A 67 -8.16 0.55 6.28
C LEU A 67 -8.08 1.85 7.10
N ASN A 68 -7.09 2.01 7.98
CA ASN A 68 -6.91 3.22 8.76
C ASN A 68 -6.56 4.44 7.91
N ARG A 69 -5.78 4.26 6.84
CA ARG A 69 -5.36 5.37 5.98
C ARG A 69 -6.38 5.71 4.89
N PHE A 70 -7.19 4.74 4.48
CA PHE A 70 -8.22 4.90 3.47
C PHE A 70 -9.65 4.82 4.03
N SER A 71 -9.82 5.01 5.35
CA SER A 71 -11.13 4.97 6.04
C SER A 71 -12.14 5.97 5.47
N HIS A 72 -11.68 6.98 4.74
CA HIS A 72 -12.52 7.94 4.01
C HIS A 72 -13.34 7.30 2.88
N TYR A 73 -12.93 6.15 2.34
CA TYR A 73 -13.68 5.40 1.32
C TYR A 73 -14.79 4.50 1.89
N ILE A 74 -14.83 4.31 3.21
CA ILE A 74 -15.78 3.42 3.90
C ILE A 74 -16.70 4.20 4.84
N LYS A 75 -16.82 5.52 4.66
CA LYS A 75 -17.94 6.27 5.24
C LYS A 75 -19.20 5.91 4.46
N THR A 76 -19.80 4.79 4.84
CA THR A 76 -21.21 4.51 4.57
C THR A 76 -22.03 5.64 5.18
N LYS A 77 -22.88 6.22 4.33
CA LYS A 77 -23.96 7.11 4.74
C LYS A 77 -24.91 6.42 5.71
#